data_AF-A0A7Y5RL68-F1
#
_entry.id   AF-A0A7Y5RL68-F1
#
_cell.length_a   1.000
_cell.length_b   1.000
_cell.length_c   1.000
_cell.angle_alpha   90.00
_cell.angle_beta   90.00
_cell.angle_gamma   90.00
#
_symmetry.space_group_name_H-M   'P 1'
#
loop_
_entity.id
_entity.type
_entity.pdbx_description
1 polymer ?
#
loop_
_entity_poly.entity_id
_entity_poly.type
_entity_poly.pdbx_seq_one_letter_code
_entity_poly.pdbx_strand_id
1 'polypeptide(L)'
;MSTVVAGGLLLGVLAYAVFGGADFGAGFWDLTAGGADRGRAARARIDHSLAPVWEANHTWLIYCLVVFWSAFPAAFAAVMTTMYLPLGLAAFGIVLRGSGFAFRKAVLRTSQQRLGGAAFAASSVITPFFFGAVGGGIASGRVPAGGHGDPVHSWLNPMSVLTGGLAVAVCAYLAAVLLAADAR
;
A
#
# COMPACT_ATOMS: atom_id res chain seq x y z
N MET A 1 -19.67 -7.68 21.69
CA MET A 1 -19.72 -6.64 20.63
C MET A 1 -18.34 -6.23 20.13
N SER A 2 -17.38 -5.89 21.00
CA SER A 2 -16.01 -5.51 20.59
C SER A 2 -15.31 -6.53 19.66
N THR A 3 -15.41 -7.83 19.95
CA THR A 3 -14.81 -8.89 19.12
C THR A 3 -15.38 -8.94 17.70
N VAL A 4 -16.70 -8.71 17.55
CA VAL A 4 -17.36 -8.70 16.23
C VAL A 4 -16.87 -7.52 15.41
N VAL A 5 -16.74 -6.34 16.04
CA VAL A 5 -16.22 -5.14 15.36
C VAL A 5 -14.75 -5.29 15.00
N ALA A 6 -13.95 -5.89 15.89
CA ALA A 6 -12.55 -6.24 15.59
C ALA A 6 -12.44 -7.21 14.41
N GLY A 7 -13.33 -8.21 14.33
CA GLY A 7 -13.43 -9.12 13.19
C GLY A 7 -13.80 -8.38 11.89
N GLY A 8 -14.75 -7.46 11.95
CA GLY A 8 -15.12 -6.60 10.81
C GLY A 8 -13.97 -5.68 10.36
N LEU A 9 -13.17 -5.16 11.29
CA LEU A 9 -11.97 -4.39 10.98
C LEU A 9 -10.90 -5.26 10.31
N LEU A 10 -10.65 -6.46 10.86
CA LEU A 10 -9.70 -7.41 10.27
C LEU A 10 -10.11 -7.81 8.84
N LEU A 11 -11.40 -8.05 8.60
CA LEU A 11 -11.92 -8.30 7.26
C LEU A 11 -11.66 -7.14 6.31
N GLY A 12 -11.85 -5.89 6.76
CA GLY A 12 -11.50 -4.71 5.97
C GLY A 12 -10.01 -4.63 5.63
N VAL A 13 -9.14 -4.91 6.60
CA VAL A 13 -7.68 -4.94 6.39
C VAL A 13 -7.29 -6.04 5.41
N LEU A 14 -7.87 -7.24 5.54
CA LEU A 14 -7.64 -8.35 4.61
C LEU A 14 -8.15 -8.03 3.20
N ALA A 15 -9.33 -7.44 3.07
CA ALA A 15 -9.87 -7.00 1.79
C ALA A 15 -8.94 -5.97 1.13
N TYR A 16 -8.47 -4.97 1.88
CA TYR A 16 -7.50 -4.01 1.37
C TYR A 16 -6.17 -4.67 0.98
N ALA A 17 -5.67 -5.61 1.78
CA ALA A 17 -4.44 -6.33 1.49
C ALA A 17 -4.54 -7.23 0.25
N VAL A 18 -5.70 -7.85 0.01
CA VAL A 18 -5.92 -8.72 -1.15
C VAL A 18 -6.19 -7.89 -2.40
N PHE A 19 -7.20 -7.03 -2.37
CA PHE A 19 -7.62 -6.27 -3.55
C PHE A 19 -6.64 -5.13 -3.85
N GLY A 20 -6.29 -4.32 -2.84
CA GLY A 20 -5.30 -3.25 -2.99
C GLY A 20 -3.86 -3.76 -3.13
N GLY A 21 -3.54 -4.93 -2.57
CA GLY A 21 -2.19 -5.51 -2.69
C GLY A 21 -1.85 -5.89 -4.14
N ALA A 22 -2.80 -6.44 -4.89
CA ALA A 22 -2.61 -6.71 -6.32
C ALA A 22 -2.34 -5.42 -7.10
N ASP A 23 -2.99 -4.32 -6.72
CA ASP A 23 -2.69 -3.01 -7.32
C ASP A 23 -1.25 -2.61 -7.04
N PHE A 24 -0.82 -2.59 -5.78
CA PHE A 24 0.54 -2.14 -5.44
C PHE A 24 1.61 -3.04 -6.06
N GLY A 25 1.38 -4.35 -6.10
CA GLY A 25 2.30 -5.29 -6.73
C GLY A 25 2.38 -5.13 -8.26
N ALA A 26 1.32 -4.69 -8.92
CA ALA A 26 1.37 -4.49 -10.36
C ALA A 26 2.30 -3.35 -10.76
N GLY A 27 2.47 -2.34 -9.90
CA GLY A 27 3.46 -1.30 -10.14
C GLY A 27 4.90 -1.75 -9.97
N PHE A 28 5.15 -2.82 -9.19
CA PHE A 28 6.42 -3.53 -9.21
C PHE A 28 6.66 -4.21 -10.57
N TRP A 29 5.63 -4.86 -11.13
CA TRP A 29 5.75 -5.53 -12.44
C TRP A 29 5.89 -4.56 -13.61
N ASP A 30 5.21 -3.40 -13.58
CA ASP A 30 5.40 -2.29 -14.54
C ASP A 30 6.87 -1.83 -14.58
N LEU A 31 7.49 -1.70 -13.40
CA LEU A 31 8.89 -1.34 -13.26
C LEU A 31 9.82 -2.42 -13.85
N THR A 32 9.57 -3.70 -13.54
CA THR A 32 10.42 -4.80 -13.99
C THR A 32 10.20 -5.21 -15.45
N ALA A 33 9.14 -4.73 -16.10
CA ALA A 33 8.81 -5.03 -17.49
C ALA A 33 9.81 -4.47 -18.52
N GLY A 34 10.84 -3.72 -18.09
CA GLY A 34 11.95 -3.27 -18.94
C GLY A 34 11.67 -2.01 -19.75
N GLY A 35 12.39 -1.84 -20.86
CA GLY A 35 12.38 -0.60 -21.68
C GLY A 35 11.02 -0.27 -22.32
N ALA A 36 10.93 0.92 -22.94
CA ALA A 36 9.69 1.44 -23.51
C ALA A 36 9.05 0.50 -24.55
N ASP A 37 9.85 -0.20 -25.36
CA ASP A 37 9.32 -1.07 -26.41
C ASP A 37 8.91 -2.46 -25.90
N ARG A 38 9.72 -3.03 -25.00
CA ARG A 38 9.55 -4.41 -24.50
C ARG A 38 8.49 -4.51 -23.41
N GLY A 39 8.32 -3.46 -22.60
CA GLY A 39 7.32 -3.40 -21.52
C GLY A 39 5.98 -2.82 -21.93
N ARG A 40 5.82 -2.27 -23.15
CA ARG A 40 4.60 -1.57 -23.58
C ARG A 40 3.33 -2.43 -23.47
N ALA A 41 3.40 -3.68 -23.90
CA ALA A 41 2.26 -4.60 -23.84
C ALA A 41 1.87 -4.96 -22.39
N ALA A 42 2.85 -5.22 -21.52
CA ALA A 42 2.61 -5.48 -20.10
C ALA A 42 2.01 -4.25 -19.40
N ARG A 43 2.53 -3.06 -19.69
CA ARG A 43 2.03 -1.78 -19.15
C ARG A 43 0.61 -1.45 -19.58
N ALA A 44 0.26 -1.75 -20.83
CA ALA A 44 -1.09 -1.55 -21.33
C ALA A 44 -2.08 -2.48 -20.64
N ARG A 45 -1.69 -3.73 -20.36
CA ARG A 45 -2.53 -4.67 -19.62
C ARG A 45 -2.70 -4.29 -18.16
N ILE A 46 -1.61 -3.88 -17.49
CA ILE A 46 -1.66 -3.33 -16.13
C ILE A 46 -2.64 -2.16 -16.06
N ASP A 47 -2.55 -1.19 -16.97
CA ASP A 47 -3.47 -0.04 -16.97
C ASP A 47 -4.93 -0.44 -17.20
N HIS A 48 -5.20 -1.31 -18.17
CA HIS A 48 -6.55 -1.75 -18.48
C HIS A 48 -7.22 -2.46 -17.30
N SER A 49 -6.48 -3.36 -16.66
CA SER A 49 -7.04 -4.26 -15.64
C SER A 49 -7.08 -3.62 -14.24
N LEU A 50 -6.27 -2.59 -13.99
CA LEU A 50 -6.12 -2.01 -12.64
C LEU A 50 -6.68 -0.60 -12.48
N ALA A 51 -6.80 0.17 -13.57
CA ALA A 51 -7.36 1.53 -13.48
C ALA A 51 -8.78 1.59 -12.87
N PRO A 52 -9.71 0.65 -13.16
CA PRO A 52 -11.06 0.71 -12.59
C PRO A 52 -11.11 0.32 -11.10
N VAL A 53 -10.22 -0.58 -10.67
CA VAL A 53 -10.26 -1.17 -9.32
C VAL A 53 -9.49 -0.36 -8.29
N TRP A 54 -8.51 0.46 -8.71
CA TRP A 54 -7.70 1.28 -7.80
C TRP A 54 -8.55 2.24 -6.96
N GLU A 55 -9.50 2.95 -7.57
CA GLU A 55 -10.40 3.87 -6.85
C GLU A 55 -11.26 3.11 -5.83
N ALA A 56 -11.80 1.96 -6.23
CA ALA A 56 -12.58 1.09 -5.34
C ALA A 56 -11.74 0.57 -4.16
N ASN A 57 -10.47 0.24 -4.37
CA ASN A 57 -9.63 -0.35 -3.33
C ASN A 57 -9.35 0.61 -2.17
N HIS A 58 -9.31 1.93 -2.39
CA HIS A 58 -9.15 2.91 -1.31
C HIS A 58 -10.35 2.97 -0.36
N THR A 59 -11.53 2.55 -0.81
CA THR A 59 -12.72 2.51 0.05
C THR A 59 -12.54 1.56 1.23
N TRP A 60 -11.84 0.44 1.05
CA TRP A 60 -11.50 -0.49 2.14
C TRP A 60 -10.58 0.16 3.18
N LEU A 61 -9.61 0.97 2.73
CA LEU A 61 -8.72 1.70 3.63
C LEU A 61 -9.51 2.74 4.45
N ILE A 62 -10.39 3.50 3.80
CA ILE A 62 -11.24 4.48 4.48
C ILE A 62 -12.18 3.78 5.48
N TYR A 63 -12.79 2.66 5.10
CA TYR A 63 -13.57 1.83 5.99
C TYR A 63 -12.77 1.43 7.24
N CYS A 64 -11.54 0.94 7.07
CA CYS A 64 -10.68 0.55 8.19
C CYS A 64 -10.39 1.74 9.11
N LEU A 65 -10.07 2.91 8.55
CA LEU A 65 -9.78 4.12 9.33
C LEU A 65 -10.99 4.58 10.14
N VAL A 66 -12.18 4.64 9.52
CA VAL A 66 -13.42 5.09 10.16
C VAL A 66 -13.84 4.12 11.26
N VAL A 67 -13.82 2.81 10.99
CA VAL A 67 -14.18 1.78 11.98
C VAL A 67 -13.18 1.76 13.12
N PHE A 68 -11.87 1.84 12.83
CA PHE A 68 -10.84 1.82 13.86
C PHE A 68 -10.95 3.04 14.78
N TRP A 69 -11.15 4.24 14.21
CA TRP A 69 -11.35 5.47 14.97
C TRP A 69 -12.63 5.44 15.81
N SER A 70 -13.74 4.98 15.22
CA SER A 70 -15.06 5.02 15.87
C SER A 70 -15.21 3.96 16.97
N ALA A 71 -14.71 2.74 16.72
CA ALA A 71 -14.89 1.62 17.64
C ALA A 71 -13.77 1.49 18.67
N PHE A 72 -12.55 1.96 18.34
CA PHE A 72 -11.37 1.83 19.19
C PHE A 72 -10.57 3.16 19.27
N PRO A 73 -11.18 4.28 19.69
CA PRO A 73 -10.58 5.61 19.60
C PRO A 73 -9.26 5.75 20.36
N ALA A 74 -9.12 5.12 21.53
CA ALA A 74 -7.88 5.14 22.31
C ALA A 74 -6.74 4.40 21.58
N ALA A 75 -7.01 3.22 21.03
CA ALA A 75 -6.03 2.46 20.26
C ALA A 75 -5.69 3.18 18.94
N PHE A 76 -6.68 3.76 18.28
CA PHE A 76 -6.48 4.60 17.10
C PHE A 76 -5.55 5.78 17.40
N ALA A 77 -5.82 6.53 18.45
CA ALA A 77 -4.99 7.66 18.87
C ALA A 77 -3.56 7.20 19.21
N ALA A 78 -3.41 6.08 19.91
CA ALA A 78 -2.10 5.52 20.25
C ALA A 78 -1.28 5.16 19.02
N VAL A 79 -1.90 4.47 18.05
CA VAL A 79 -1.25 4.11 16.79
C VAL A 79 -0.93 5.35 15.96
N MET A 80 -1.88 6.27 15.79
CA MET A 80 -1.67 7.47 14.96
C MET A 80 -0.59 8.40 15.52
N THR A 81 -0.55 8.60 16.83
CA THR A 81 0.47 9.47 17.47
C THR A 81 1.85 8.85 17.49
N THR A 82 1.95 7.52 17.56
CA THR A 82 3.24 6.81 17.59
C THR A 82 3.77 6.51 16.19
N MET A 83 2.89 6.18 15.24
CA MET A 83 3.25 5.68 13.91
C MET A 83 2.94 6.70 12.81
N TYR A 84 2.85 8.00 13.12
CA TYR A 84 2.54 9.03 12.13
C TYR A 84 3.56 9.07 10.98
N LEU A 85 4.84 8.78 11.26
CA LEU A 85 5.90 8.83 10.25
C LEU A 85 5.73 7.71 9.20
N PRO A 86 5.67 6.41 9.55
CA PRO A 86 5.43 5.36 8.56
C PRO A 86 4.04 5.48 7.92
N LEU A 87 3.00 5.87 8.65
CA LEU A 87 1.67 6.09 8.08
C LEU A 87 1.65 7.26 7.08
N GLY A 88 2.36 8.34 7.38
CA GLY A 88 2.53 9.48 6.48
C GLY A 88 3.30 9.11 5.21
N LEU A 89 4.34 8.28 5.32
CA LEU A 89 5.08 7.76 4.17
C LEU A 89 4.23 6.82 3.31
N ALA A 90 3.37 5.99 3.93
CA ALA A 90 2.40 5.18 3.20
C ALA A 90 1.37 6.06 2.46
N ALA A 91 0.83 7.08 3.13
CA ALA A 91 -0.11 8.02 2.52
C ALA A 91 0.54 8.81 1.36
N PHE A 92 1.79 9.24 1.53
CA PHE A 92 2.56 9.89 0.47
C PHE A 92 2.74 8.96 -0.74
N GLY A 93 3.04 7.68 -0.50
CA GLY A 93 3.09 6.65 -1.55
C GLY A 93 1.76 6.54 -2.31
N ILE A 94 0.62 6.52 -1.61
CA ILE A 94 -0.71 6.50 -2.22
C ILE A 94 -0.94 7.72 -3.12
N VAL A 95 -0.59 8.92 -2.64
CA VAL A 95 -0.76 10.18 -3.39
C VAL A 95 0.13 10.22 -4.63
N LEU A 96 1.41 9.82 -4.49
CA LEU A 96 2.33 9.71 -5.62
C LEU A 96 1.78 8.76 -6.69
N ARG A 97 1.15 7.68 -6.27
CA ARG A 97 0.55 6.70 -7.16
C ARG A 97 -0.67 7.25 -7.92
N GLY A 98 -1.60 7.89 -7.21
CA GLY A 98 -2.76 8.54 -7.84
C GLY A 98 -2.33 9.63 -8.82
N SER A 99 -1.29 10.39 -8.45
CA SER A 99 -0.67 11.38 -9.32
C SER A 99 -0.06 10.73 -10.57
N GLY A 100 0.66 9.61 -10.42
CA GLY A 100 1.24 8.85 -11.52
C GLY A 100 0.20 8.42 -12.57
N PHE A 101 -0.96 7.91 -12.15
CA PHE A 101 -2.05 7.54 -13.06
C PHE A 101 -2.65 8.76 -13.78
N ALA A 102 -2.85 9.88 -13.08
CA ALA A 102 -3.40 11.10 -13.65
C ALA A 102 -2.45 11.75 -14.67
N PHE A 103 -1.16 11.86 -14.34
CA PHE A 103 -0.17 12.50 -15.21
C PHE A 103 0.26 11.61 -16.40
N ARG A 104 0.17 10.29 -16.29
CA ARG A 104 0.50 9.36 -17.39
C ARG A 104 -0.39 9.56 -18.62
N LYS A 105 -1.63 10.05 -18.45
CA LYS A 105 -2.54 10.40 -19.57
C LYS A 105 -2.24 11.78 -20.20
N ALA A 106 -1.48 12.64 -19.52
CA ALA A 106 -1.24 14.03 -19.93
C ALA A 106 0.17 14.29 -20.51
N VAL A 107 1.12 13.37 -20.31
CA VAL A 107 2.55 13.61 -20.58
C VAL A 107 3.02 12.96 -21.88
N LEU A 108 3.41 13.79 -22.85
CA LEU A 108 3.93 13.41 -24.17
C LEU A 108 5.48 13.28 -24.25
N ARG A 109 6.24 13.66 -23.19
CA ARG A 109 7.72 13.67 -23.20
C ARG A 109 8.35 12.47 -22.49
N THR A 110 9.34 11.84 -23.14
CA THR A 110 10.04 10.61 -22.70
C THR A 110 10.76 10.73 -21.35
N SER A 111 11.29 11.91 -20.98
CA SER A 111 11.96 12.12 -19.69
C SER A 111 10.97 12.16 -18.51
N GLN A 112 9.79 12.74 -18.71
CA GLN A 112 8.73 12.81 -17.72
C GLN A 112 8.02 11.44 -17.55
N GLN A 113 7.95 10.63 -18.60
CA GLN A 113 7.52 9.23 -18.50
C GLN A 113 8.46 8.38 -17.62
N ARG A 114 9.77 8.61 -17.68
CA ARG A 114 10.75 7.96 -16.80
C ARG A 114 10.60 8.38 -15.34
N LEU A 115 10.39 9.67 -15.08
CA LEU A 115 10.17 10.18 -13.72
C LEU A 115 8.85 9.66 -13.13
N GLY A 116 7.79 9.61 -13.94
CA GLY A 116 6.50 9.02 -13.57
C GLY A 116 6.60 7.52 -13.28
N GLY A 117 7.34 6.77 -14.09
CA GLY A 117 7.63 5.35 -13.84
C GLY A 117 8.44 5.12 -12.56
N ALA A 118 9.42 5.99 -12.25
CA ALA A 118 10.18 5.92 -11.01
C ALA A 118 9.35 6.26 -9.76
N ALA A 119 8.47 7.27 -9.85
CA ALA A 119 7.54 7.61 -8.77
C ALA A 119 6.52 6.48 -8.54
N PHE A 120 6.03 5.86 -9.60
CA PHE A 120 5.14 4.70 -9.54
C PHE A 120 5.82 3.48 -8.91
N ALA A 121 7.05 3.19 -9.32
CA ALA A 121 7.90 2.16 -8.73
C ALA A 121 8.15 2.37 -7.24
N ALA A 122 8.55 3.59 -6.86
CA ALA A 122 8.78 3.93 -5.46
C ALA A 122 7.50 3.77 -4.64
N SER A 123 6.36 4.26 -5.13
CA SER A 123 5.06 4.14 -4.44
C SER A 123 4.60 2.70 -4.22
N SER A 124 4.98 1.80 -5.15
CA SER A 124 4.60 0.38 -5.15
C SER A 124 5.33 -0.44 -4.09
N VAL A 125 6.49 0.03 -3.64
CA VAL A 125 7.26 -0.60 -2.55
C VAL A 125 7.03 0.13 -1.24
N ILE A 126 7.08 1.47 -1.25
CA ILE A 126 6.94 2.33 -0.07
C ILE A 126 5.63 2.03 0.65
N THR A 127 4.50 2.08 -0.06
CA THR A 127 3.17 1.98 0.56
C THR A 127 2.97 0.65 1.30
N PRO A 128 3.11 -0.53 0.66
CA PRO A 128 2.93 -1.80 1.36
C PRO A 128 4.01 -2.05 2.42
N PHE A 129 5.25 -1.61 2.19
CA PHE A 129 6.31 -1.73 3.19
C PHE A 129 5.94 -1.01 4.48
N PHE A 130 5.53 0.26 4.40
CA PHE A 130 5.22 1.04 5.60
C PHE A 130 3.96 0.56 6.31
N PHE A 131 2.92 0.11 5.58
CA PHE A 131 1.77 -0.54 6.23
C PHE A 131 2.17 -1.84 6.95
N GLY A 132 3.01 -2.66 6.33
CA GLY A 132 3.56 -3.86 6.98
C GLY A 132 4.40 -3.51 8.21
N ALA A 133 5.25 -2.49 8.11
CA ALA A 133 6.10 -2.03 9.21
C ALA A 133 5.29 -1.52 10.42
N VAL A 134 4.17 -0.85 10.19
CA VAL A 134 3.20 -0.48 11.25
C VAL A 134 2.64 -1.74 11.91
N GLY A 135 2.22 -2.73 11.12
CA GLY A 135 1.76 -4.02 11.64
C GLY A 135 2.81 -4.71 12.52
N GLY A 136 4.07 -4.77 12.08
CA GLY A 136 5.18 -5.32 12.88
C GLY A 136 5.53 -4.50 14.13
N GLY A 137 5.36 -3.18 14.07
CA GLY A 137 5.57 -2.27 15.20
C GLY A 137 4.53 -2.50 16.29
N ILE A 138 3.26 -2.63 15.89
CA ILE A 138 2.15 -2.98 16.78
C ILE A 138 2.36 -4.39 17.36
N ALA A 139 2.67 -5.39 16.51
CA ALA A 139 2.87 -6.77 16.95
C ALA A 139 4.07 -6.95 17.90
N SER A 140 5.09 -6.09 17.78
CA SER A 140 6.24 -6.08 18.69
C SER A 140 6.02 -5.26 19.97
N GLY A 141 4.81 -4.75 20.21
CA GLY A 141 4.46 -4.02 21.42
C GLY A 141 5.09 -2.62 21.52
N ARG A 142 5.55 -2.05 20.40
CA ARG A 142 6.22 -0.74 20.36
C ARG A 142 5.27 0.45 20.31
N VAL A 143 3.96 0.21 20.29
CA VAL A 143 2.93 1.25 20.40
C VAL A 143 2.42 1.29 21.85
N PRO A 144 2.78 2.32 22.64
CA PRO A 144 2.28 2.46 23.99
C PRO A 144 0.78 2.72 23.99
N ALA A 145 0.04 2.17 24.96
CA ALA A 145 -1.41 2.38 25.07
C ALA A 145 -1.81 3.86 25.28
N GLY A 146 -0.93 4.66 25.90
CA GLY A 146 -1.10 6.11 26.04
C GLY A 146 -0.73 6.93 24.79
N GLY A 147 -0.29 6.27 23.72
CA GLY A 147 0.25 6.92 22.52
C GLY A 147 1.60 7.59 22.73
N HIS A 148 1.97 8.46 21.79
CA HIS A 148 3.19 9.26 21.83
C HIS A 148 4.49 8.45 22.04
N GLY A 149 4.53 7.22 21.51
CA GLY A 149 5.77 6.45 21.46
C GLY A 149 6.79 7.08 20.50
N ASP A 150 8.00 6.55 20.49
CA ASP A 150 9.09 7.05 19.64
C ASP A 150 8.75 6.90 18.15
N PRO A 151 8.57 7.99 17.39
CA PRO A 151 8.07 7.91 16.01
C PRO A 151 9.07 7.36 15.00
N VAL A 152 10.35 7.25 15.37
CA VAL A 152 11.41 6.74 14.50
C VAL A 152 11.72 5.29 14.85
N HIS A 153 11.94 5.00 16.13
CA HIS A 153 12.36 3.67 16.56
C HIS A 153 11.21 2.67 16.66
N SER A 154 9.95 3.13 16.73
CA SER A 154 8.81 2.23 16.86
C SER A 154 8.59 1.33 15.63
N TRP A 155 9.03 1.75 14.44
CA TRP A 155 8.93 0.99 13.19
C TRP A 155 10.30 0.57 12.59
N LEU A 156 11.42 1.05 13.16
CA LEU A 156 12.77 0.63 12.78
C LEU A 156 13.26 -0.54 13.64
N ASN A 157 12.61 -1.68 13.49
CA ASN A 157 12.96 -2.90 14.23
C ASN A 157 12.84 -4.13 13.33
N PRO A 158 13.48 -5.27 13.70
CA PRO A 158 13.48 -6.47 12.86
C PRO A 158 12.08 -6.95 12.50
N MET A 159 11.12 -6.91 13.42
CA MET A 159 9.74 -7.34 13.16
C MET A 159 9.06 -6.44 12.13
N SER A 160 9.19 -5.12 12.26
CA SER A 160 8.67 -4.15 11.28
C SER A 160 9.32 -4.28 9.91
N VAL A 161 10.64 -4.50 9.84
CA VAL A 161 11.34 -4.69 8.57
C VAL A 161 10.89 -6.00 7.90
N LEU A 162 10.77 -7.08 8.65
CA LEU A 162 10.32 -8.38 8.13
C LEU A 162 8.87 -8.33 7.65
N THR A 163 7.97 -7.75 8.43
CA THR A 163 6.55 -7.61 8.06
C THR A 163 6.36 -6.63 6.91
N GLY A 164 7.13 -5.54 6.85
CA GLY A 164 7.16 -4.64 5.69
C GLY A 164 7.63 -5.34 4.42
N GLY A 165 8.75 -6.08 4.49
CA GLY A 165 9.26 -6.87 3.36
C GLY A 165 8.27 -7.96 2.92
N LEU A 166 7.64 -8.64 3.87
CA LEU A 166 6.59 -9.63 3.59
C LEU A 166 5.39 -8.99 2.89
N ALA A 167 4.94 -7.82 3.34
CA ALA A 167 3.83 -7.11 2.72
C ALA A 167 4.14 -6.78 1.25
N VAL A 168 5.35 -6.31 0.94
CA VAL A 168 5.81 -6.06 -0.44
C VAL A 168 5.80 -7.36 -1.25
N ALA A 169 6.35 -8.45 -0.71
CA ALA A 169 6.42 -9.74 -1.39
C ALA A 169 5.02 -10.30 -1.69
N VAL A 170 4.10 -10.20 -0.73
CA VAL A 170 2.70 -10.62 -0.91
C VAL A 170 2.01 -9.78 -1.98
N CYS A 171 2.19 -8.46 -1.98
CA CYS A 171 1.64 -7.59 -3.03
C CYS A 171 2.15 -7.99 -4.41
N ALA A 172 3.47 -8.16 -4.56
CA ALA A 172 4.09 -8.58 -5.82
C ALA A 172 3.57 -9.95 -6.30
N TYR A 173 3.39 -10.89 -5.38
CA TYR A 173 2.83 -12.21 -5.68
C TYR A 173 1.37 -12.13 -6.13
N LEU A 174 0.51 -11.40 -5.41
CA LEU A 174 -0.89 -11.21 -5.77
C LEU A 174 -1.05 -10.60 -7.16
N ALA A 175 -0.24 -9.59 -7.47
CA ALA A 175 -0.22 -8.99 -8.80
C ALA A 175 0.22 -9.97 -9.89
N ALA A 176 1.23 -10.81 -9.63
CA ALA A 176 1.67 -11.82 -10.58
C ALA A 176 0.56 -12.82 -10.90
N VAL A 177 -0.17 -13.29 -9.88
CA VAL A 177 -1.29 -14.21 -10.04
C VAL A 177 -2.41 -13.56 -10.84
N LEU A 178 -2.77 -12.32 -10.52
CA LEU A 178 -3.82 -11.58 -11.24
C LEU A 178 -3.46 -11.37 -12.71
N LEU A 179 -2.24 -10.90 -12.99
CA LEU A 179 -1.78 -10.64 -14.37
C LEU A 179 -1.64 -11.92 -15.20
N ALA A 180 -1.28 -13.04 -14.56
CA ALA A 180 -1.24 -14.35 -15.21
C ALA A 180 -2.63 -14.89 -15.52
N ALA A 181 -3.62 -14.64 -14.67
CA ALA A 181 -5.01 -15.00 -14.92
C ALA A 181 -5.61 -14.17 -16.07
N ASP A 182 -5.34 -12.87 -16.09
CA ASP A 182 -5.78 -11.92 -17.13
C ASP A 182 -5.04 -12.11 -18.48
N ALA A 183 -3.99 -12.95 -18.51
CA ALA A 183 -3.25 -13.30 -19.72
C ALA A 183 -3.83 -14.49 -20.48
N ARG A 184 -4.81 -15.19 -19.92
CA ARG A 184 -5.50 -16.33 -20.53
C ARG A 184 -6.70 -15.85 -21.34
#